data_AF-A0A442GTR6-F1
#
_entry.id   AF-A0A442GTR6-F1
#
_cell.length_a   1.000
_cell.length_b   1.000
_cell.length_c   1.000
_cell.angle_alpha   90.00
_cell.angle_beta   90.00
_cell.angle_gamma   90.00
#
_symmetry.space_group_name_H-M   'P 1'
#
loop_
_entity.id
_entity.type
_entity.pdbx_description
1 polymer ?
#
loop_
_entity_poly.entity_id
_entity_poly.type
_entity_poly.pdbx_seq_one_letter_code
_entity_poly.pdbx_strand_id
1 'polypeptide(L)'
;MSHEYTAQSHDWDLTLHAAGELVRAGLAMDKKPRSGSLSMGFSFFTGGMVLAFAAIESFSASVAFAMQSEERFAGFEFQAYRARRAFWDKMELLMSAAGIEVDKSRGLFRDIGQMQQWRNLVTHSSPYEVGPTEIADTIKAPGRLHRKTMHRDFARMADPENATKFYNTAVAYIDLLKARTGLEPHTSSTYRQLG
;
A
#
# COMPACT_ATOMS: atom_id res chain seq x y z
N MET A 1 16.86 -37.90 -0.15
CA MET A 1 15.50 -37.61 -0.67
C MET A 1 15.44 -36.13 -1.01
N SER A 2 15.36 -35.80 -2.29
CA SER A 2 15.21 -34.43 -2.79
C SER A 2 13.79 -33.93 -2.51
N HIS A 3 13.68 -32.71 -2.00
CA HIS A 3 12.38 -32.04 -1.79
C HIS A 3 12.40 -30.74 -2.59
N GLU A 4 11.29 -30.44 -3.26
CA GLU A 4 11.00 -29.12 -3.80
C GLU A 4 10.37 -28.28 -2.70
N TYR A 5 10.97 -27.14 -2.40
CA TYR A 5 10.43 -26.15 -1.48
C TYR A 5 9.72 -25.08 -2.29
N THR A 6 8.45 -24.85 -1.98
CA THR A 6 7.70 -23.71 -2.47
C THR A 6 7.18 -22.91 -1.29
N ALA A 7 7.73 -21.70 -1.11
CA ALA A 7 7.08 -20.67 -0.33
C ALA A 7 6.45 -19.66 -1.29
N GLN A 8 5.15 -19.47 -1.13
CA GLN A 8 4.42 -18.40 -1.80
C GLN A 8 3.91 -17.49 -0.68
N SER A 9 4.79 -16.59 -0.23
CA SER A 9 4.55 -15.72 0.92
C SER A 9 4.48 -14.26 0.50
N HIS A 10 3.29 -13.69 0.66
CA HIS A 10 3.10 -12.26 0.82
C HIS A 10 2.52 -12.12 2.23
N ASP A 11 3.36 -11.93 3.26
CA ASP A 11 3.00 -11.80 4.69
C ASP A 11 2.24 -10.49 4.94
N TRP A 12 1.08 -10.35 4.31
CA TRP A 12 0.24 -9.16 4.41
C TRP A 12 -0.27 -8.97 5.84
N ASP A 13 -0.41 -10.05 6.60
CA ASP A 13 -0.83 -10.09 7.99
C ASP A 13 0.25 -9.53 8.92
N LEU A 14 1.50 -9.97 8.78
CA LEU A 14 2.64 -9.40 9.50
C LEU A 14 2.84 -7.93 9.12
N THR A 15 2.68 -7.61 7.84
CA THR A 15 2.78 -6.23 7.33
C THR A 15 1.71 -5.33 7.95
N LEU A 16 0.46 -5.79 8.00
CA LEU A 16 -0.64 -5.07 8.62
C LEU A 16 -0.44 -4.95 10.15
N HIS A 17 0.03 -6.01 10.80
CA HIS A 17 0.33 -5.99 12.22
C HIS A 17 1.41 -4.96 12.55
N ALA A 18 2.53 -4.97 11.81
CA ALA A 18 3.59 -3.99 11.94
C ALA A 18 3.09 -2.55 11.68
N ALA A 19 2.20 -2.35 10.71
CA ALA A 19 1.54 -1.07 10.50
C ALA A 19 0.80 -0.59 11.77
N GLY A 20 0.01 -1.48 12.39
CA GLY A 20 -0.73 -1.17 13.61
C GLY A 20 0.15 -0.92 14.85
N GLU A 21 1.26 -1.65 15.00
CA GLU A 21 2.26 -1.39 16.04
C GLU A 21 2.91 -0.01 15.86
N LEU A 22 3.29 0.36 14.63
CA LEU A 22 3.84 1.68 14.34
C LEU A 22 2.83 2.81 14.61
N VAL A 23 1.57 2.65 14.20
CA VAL A 23 0.54 3.66 14.50
C VAL A 23 0.38 3.83 16.00
N ARG A 24 0.30 2.75 16.78
CA ARG A 24 0.19 2.81 18.25
C ARG A 24 1.41 3.47 18.89
N ALA A 25 2.61 3.11 18.47
CA ALA A 25 3.84 3.74 18.94
C ALA A 25 3.87 5.24 18.59
N GLY A 26 3.43 5.61 17.39
CA GLY A 26 3.29 6.99 16.94
C GLY A 26 2.32 7.79 17.82
N LEU A 27 1.16 7.24 18.16
CA LEU A 27 0.19 7.87 19.06
C LEU A 27 0.75 8.09 20.47
N ALA A 28 1.58 7.17 20.97
CA ALA A 28 2.24 7.34 22.26
C ALA A 28 3.33 8.43 22.20
N MET A 29 4.08 8.50 21.11
CA MET A 29 5.16 9.47 20.92
C MET A 29 4.66 10.88 20.60
N ASP A 30 3.53 11.01 19.90
CA ASP A 30 2.90 12.30 19.57
C ASP A 30 2.48 13.12 20.80
N LYS A 31 2.21 12.44 21.92
CA LYS A 31 1.90 13.07 23.22
C LYS A 31 3.11 13.72 23.90
N LYS A 32 4.33 13.46 23.43
CA LYS A 32 5.56 14.00 24.01
C LYS A 32 5.85 15.41 23.44
N PRO A 33 6.63 16.25 24.17
CA PRO A 33 7.10 17.52 23.63
C PRO A 33 7.74 17.35 22.25
N ARG A 34 7.40 18.25 21.32
CA ARG A 34 7.88 18.21 19.93
C ARG A 34 9.41 18.34 19.87
N SER A 35 10.01 17.69 18.89
CA SER A 35 11.39 17.96 18.47
C SER A 35 11.35 18.84 17.21
N GLY A 36 11.68 20.13 17.36
CA GLY A 36 11.59 21.09 16.27
C GLY A 36 10.15 21.33 15.81
N SER A 37 9.91 21.32 14.50
CA SER A 37 8.60 21.59 13.89
C SER A 37 7.74 20.33 13.66
N LEU A 38 8.30 19.13 13.86
CA LEU A 38 7.64 17.86 13.58
C LEU A 38 7.18 17.16 14.87
N SER A 39 6.12 16.36 14.73
CA SER A 39 5.70 15.44 15.80
C SER A 39 6.80 14.40 16.05
N MET A 40 6.99 14.03 17.32
CA MET A 40 7.83 12.87 17.68
C MET A 40 7.26 11.54 17.18
N GLY A 41 5.97 11.50 16.81
CA GLY A 41 5.30 10.38 16.16
C GLY A 41 5.48 10.34 14.64
N PHE A 42 6.05 11.38 14.01
CA PHE A 42 6.10 11.53 12.56
C PHE A 42 6.65 10.30 11.80
N SER A 43 7.82 9.80 12.21
CA SER A 43 8.44 8.64 11.56
C SER A 43 7.62 7.36 11.74
N PHE A 44 6.98 7.21 12.90
CA PHE A 44 6.08 6.10 13.19
C PHE A 44 4.83 6.16 12.32
N PHE A 45 4.19 7.33 12.20
CA PHE A 45 3.03 7.52 11.32
C PHE A 45 3.38 7.27 9.86
N THR A 46 4.52 7.81 9.38
CA THR A 46 4.98 7.58 8.02
C THR A 46 5.20 6.09 7.74
N GLY A 47 5.91 5.39 8.62
CA GLY A 47 6.12 3.94 8.48
C GLY A 47 4.82 3.15 8.53
N GLY A 48 3.94 3.45 9.50
CA GLY A 48 2.65 2.78 9.64
C GLY A 48 1.74 2.96 8.43
N MET A 49 1.68 4.17 7.87
CA MET A 49 0.90 4.48 6.67
C MET A 49 1.45 3.78 5.43
N VAL A 50 2.78 3.73 5.24
CA VAL A 50 3.42 2.99 4.14
C VAL A 50 3.09 1.49 4.25
N LEU A 51 3.24 0.91 5.44
CA LEU A 51 2.96 -0.51 5.65
C LEU A 51 1.47 -0.85 5.50
N ALA A 52 0.55 0.03 5.92
CA ALA A 52 -0.88 -0.16 5.71
C ALA A 52 -1.22 -0.25 4.21
N PHE A 53 -0.64 0.61 3.37
CA PHE A 53 -0.82 0.52 1.92
C PHE A 53 -0.14 -0.73 1.32
N ALA A 54 1.06 -1.07 1.79
CA ALA A 54 1.75 -2.29 1.36
C ALA A 54 0.95 -3.57 1.70
N ALA A 55 0.24 -3.59 2.84
CA ALA A 55 -0.65 -4.69 3.20
C ALA A 55 -1.81 -4.85 2.20
N ILE A 56 -2.39 -3.75 1.70
CA ILE A 56 -3.40 -3.78 0.63
C ILE A 56 -2.81 -4.42 -0.64
N GLU A 57 -1.64 -3.94 -1.09
CA GLU A 57 -0.98 -4.47 -2.29
C GLU A 57 -0.64 -5.97 -2.15
N SER A 58 -0.09 -6.35 -0.99
CA SER A 58 0.32 -7.72 -0.66
C SER A 58 -0.88 -8.65 -0.58
N PHE A 59 -1.95 -8.25 0.12
CA PHE A 59 -3.17 -9.06 0.24
C PHE A 59 -3.84 -9.26 -1.12
N SER A 60 -3.90 -8.20 -1.93
CA SER A 60 -4.46 -8.26 -3.30
C SER A 60 -3.70 -9.25 -4.17
N ALA A 61 -2.37 -9.25 -4.09
CA ALA A 61 -1.55 -10.23 -4.81
C ALA A 61 -1.80 -11.67 -4.33
N SER A 62 -1.94 -11.89 -3.01
CA SER A 62 -2.26 -13.20 -2.45
C SER A 62 -3.64 -13.71 -2.88
N VAL A 63 -4.66 -12.84 -2.89
CA VAL A 63 -6.01 -13.20 -3.36
C VAL A 63 -6.00 -13.51 -4.86
N ALA A 64 -5.39 -12.66 -5.67
CA ALA A 64 -5.24 -12.90 -7.11
C ALA A 64 -4.53 -14.25 -7.38
N PHE A 65 -3.49 -14.55 -6.61
CA PHE A 65 -2.80 -15.82 -6.71
C PHE A 65 -3.72 -17.00 -6.34
N ALA A 66 -4.49 -16.90 -5.25
CA ALA A 66 -5.41 -17.97 -4.84
C ALA A 66 -6.57 -18.18 -5.83
N MET A 67 -7.09 -17.09 -6.43
CA MET A 67 -8.16 -17.18 -7.44
C MET A 67 -7.80 -18.09 -8.62
N GLN A 68 -6.54 -18.14 -9.04
CA GLN A 68 -6.12 -18.98 -10.17
C GLN A 68 -6.33 -20.49 -9.93
N SER A 69 -6.46 -20.89 -8.66
CA SER A 69 -6.58 -22.29 -8.23
C SER A 69 -8.02 -22.70 -7.90
N GLU A 70 -9.00 -21.81 -8.03
CA GLU A 70 -10.40 -22.08 -7.69
C GLU A 70 -11.33 -21.95 -8.91
N GLU A 71 -12.15 -22.99 -9.15
CA GLU A 71 -13.03 -23.11 -10.32
C GLU A 71 -14.02 -21.95 -10.47
N ARG A 72 -14.55 -21.42 -9.36
CA ARG A 72 -15.48 -20.27 -9.38
C ARG A 72 -14.86 -18.98 -9.93
N PHE A 73 -13.54 -18.92 -10.04
CA PHE A 73 -12.80 -17.80 -10.65
C PHE A 73 -12.12 -18.21 -11.96
N ALA A 74 -12.60 -19.25 -12.67
CA ALA A 74 -12.00 -19.73 -13.91
C ALA A 74 -11.79 -18.67 -15.01
N GLY A 75 -12.55 -17.57 -14.98
CA GLY A 75 -12.37 -16.43 -15.89
C GLY A 75 -11.27 -15.43 -15.48
N PHE A 76 -10.61 -15.63 -14.33
CA PHE A 76 -9.57 -14.73 -13.83
C PHE A 76 -8.19 -15.11 -14.38
N GLU A 77 -7.59 -14.22 -15.17
CA GLU A 77 -6.26 -14.43 -15.75
C GLU A 77 -5.15 -13.86 -14.84
N PHE A 78 -4.55 -14.71 -14.00
CA PHE A 78 -3.48 -14.30 -13.09
C PHE A 78 -2.25 -13.71 -13.81
N GLN A 79 -1.90 -14.22 -15.01
CA GLN A 79 -0.77 -13.65 -15.77
C GLN A 79 -1.08 -12.24 -16.28
N ALA A 80 -2.32 -11.97 -16.69
CA ALA A 80 -2.75 -10.63 -17.06
C ALA A 80 -2.67 -9.67 -15.87
N TYR A 81 -3.12 -10.12 -14.68
CA TYR A 81 -2.97 -9.36 -13.43
C TYR A 81 -1.50 -9.05 -13.11
N ARG A 82 -0.61 -10.06 -13.20
CA ARG A 82 0.82 -9.91 -12.91
C ARG A 82 1.52 -8.95 -13.87
N ALA A 83 1.13 -8.95 -15.15
CA ALA A 83 1.73 -8.11 -16.19
C ALA A 83 1.38 -6.61 -16.06
N ARG A 84 0.30 -6.26 -15.34
CA ARG A 84 -0.05 -4.85 -15.11
C ARG A 84 0.99 -4.18 -14.22
N ARG A 85 1.34 -2.94 -14.56
CA ARG A 85 2.27 -2.12 -13.77
C ARG A 85 1.55 -1.21 -12.77
N ALA A 86 0.44 -0.61 -13.18
CA ALA A 86 -0.28 0.32 -12.34
C ALA A 86 -1.11 -0.41 -11.28
N PHE A 87 -1.15 0.15 -10.07
CA PHE A 87 -1.94 -0.36 -8.95
C PHE A 87 -3.42 -0.50 -9.35
N TRP A 88 -4.03 0.54 -9.91
CA TRP A 88 -5.46 0.52 -10.22
C TRP A 88 -5.82 -0.46 -11.33
N ASP A 89 -4.98 -0.67 -12.34
CA ASP A 89 -5.22 -1.68 -13.36
C ASP A 89 -5.28 -3.09 -12.75
N LYS A 90 -4.43 -3.39 -11.75
CA LYS A 90 -4.47 -4.64 -11.01
C LYS A 90 -5.75 -4.76 -10.18
N MET A 91 -6.10 -3.68 -9.49
CA MET A 91 -7.30 -3.63 -8.66
C MET A 91 -8.56 -3.81 -9.49
N GLU A 92 -8.67 -3.19 -10.65
CA GLU A 92 -9.84 -3.31 -11.53
C GLU A 92 -10.04 -4.76 -12.00
N LEU A 93 -8.97 -5.47 -12.38
CA LEU A 93 -9.03 -6.90 -12.71
C LEU A 93 -9.48 -7.75 -11.53
N LEU A 94 -8.86 -7.55 -10.36
CA LEU A 94 -9.15 -8.32 -9.16
C LEU A 94 -10.58 -8.08 -8.64
N MET A 95 -10.99 -6.81 -8.56
CA MET A 95 -12.30 -6.41 -8.06
C MET A 95 -13.41 -6.88 -9.01
N SER A 96 -13.19 -6.78 -10.33
CA SER A 96 -14.13 -7.31 -11.32
C SER A 96 -14.36 -8.82 -11.13
N ALA A 97 -13.28 -9.60 -10.95
CA ALA A 97 -13.38 -11.04 -10.67
C ALA A 97 -14.06 -11.35 -9.33
N ALA A 98 -13.91 -10.48 -8.34
CA ALA A 98 -14.62 -10.56 -7.06
C ALA A 98 -16.07 -10.01 -7.12
N GLY A 99 -16.54 -9.54 -8.27
CA GLY A 99 -17.85 -8.91 -8.45
C GLY A 99 -18.01 -7.61 -7.67
N ILE A 100 -16.93 -6.83 -7.50
CA ILE A 100 -16.90 -5.57 -6.78
C ILE A 100 -16.74 -4.42 -7.79
N GLU A 101 -17.62 -3.43 -7.73
CA GLU A 101 -17.49 -2.20 -8.50
C GLU A 101 -16.54 -1.22 -7.80
N VAL A 102 -15.55 -0.71 -8.54
CA VAL A 102 -14.56 0.25 -8.02
C VAL A 102 -15.03 1.68 -8.31
N ASP A 103 -15.54 2.36 -7.29
CA ASP A 103 -15.86 3.79 -7.35
C ASP A 103 -14.80 4.64 -6.62
N LYS A 104 -13.86 5.20 -7.38
CA LYS A 104 -12.75 6.02 -6.84
C LYS A 104 -13.20 7.41 -6.35
N SER A 105 -14.46 7.80 -6.53
CA SER A 105 -14.96 9.12 -6.14
C SER A 105 -15.43 9.19 -4.68
N ARG A 106 -15.75 8.04 -4.06
CA ARG A 106 -16.29 7.96 -2.69
C ARG A 106 -15.88 6.69 -1.95
N GLY A 107 -16.12 6.70 -0.64
CA GLY A 107 -15.96 5.55 0.23
C GLY A 107 -14.54 4.97 0.25
N LEU A 108 -14.46 3.65 0.38
CA LEU A 108 -13.22 2.90 0.56
C LEU A 108 -12.22 3.14 -0.58
N PHE A 109 -12.66 3.05 -1.84
CA PHE A 109 -11.75 3.16 -2.98
C PHE A 109 -11.23 4.59 -3.20
N ARG A 110 -12.01 5.62 -2.84
CA ARG A 110 -11.49 7.00 -2.74
C ARG A 110 -10.37 7.08 -1.71
N ASP A 111 -10.59 6.50 -0.53
CA ASP A 111 -9.61 6.55 0.56
C ASP A 111 -8.33 5.78 0.19
N ILE A 112 -8.44 4.61 -0.46
CA ILE A 112 -7.29 3.89 -1.04
C ILE A 112 -6.58 4.73 -2.11
N GLY A 113 -7.32 5.49 -2.92
CA GLY A 113 -6.76 6.43 -3.89
C GLY A 113 -5.91 7.52 -3.22
N GLN A 114 -6.39 8.06 -2.09
CA GLN A 114 -5.62 9.00 -1.28
C GLN A 114 -4.36 8.35 -0.70
N MET A 115 -4.45 7.09 -0.24
CA MET A 115 -3.28 6.34 0.24
C MET A 115 -2.22 6.16 -0.85
N GLN A 116 -2.63 5.80 -2.06
CA GLN A 116 -1.72 5.65 -3.20
C GLN A 116 -1.05 6.98 -3.55
N GLN A 117 -1.82 8.07 -3.63
CA GLN A 117 -1.29 9.40 -3.92
C GLN A 117 -0.26 9.83 -2.86
N TRP A 118 -0.58 9.64 -1.59
CA TRP A 118 0.34 9.93 -0.49
C TRP A 118 1.61 9.07 -0.55
N ARG A 119 1.48 7.76 -0.77
CA ARG A 119 2.61 6.83 -0.90
C ARG A 119 3.53 7.23 -2.04
N ASN A 120 2.97 7.70 -3.17
CA ASN A 120 3.77 8.23 -4.27
C ASN A 120 4.53 9.49 -3.86
N LEU A 121 3.95 10.40 -3.07
CA LEU A 121 4.70 11.56 -2.57
C LEU A 121 5.87 11.14 -1.67
N VAL A 122 5.70 10.11 -0.85
CA VAL A 122 6.77 9.56 0.00
C VAL A 122 7.87 8.91 -0.83
N THR A 123 7.55 8.06 -1.81
CA THR A 123 8.58 7.36 -2.62
C THR A 123 9.39 8.31 -3.51
N HIS A 124 8.83 9.47 -3.87
CA HIS A 124 9.51 10.50 -4.66
C HIS A 124 10.07 11.63 -3.78
N SER A 125 9.94 11.52 -2.45
CA SER A 125 10.69 12.36 -1.54
C SER A 125 12.14 11.87 -1.55
N SER A 126 12.98 12.50 -2.36
CA SER A 126 14.43 12.28 -2.34
C SER A 126 15.04 13.29 -1.35
N PRO A 127 15.42 12.87 -0.13
CA PRO A 127 16.09 13.75 0.81
C PRO A 127 17.57 14.02 0.48
N TYR A 128 18.16 13.28 -0.48
CA TYR A 128 19.62 13.29 -0.71
C TYR A 128 20.06 13.64 -2.14
N GLU A 129 19.13 13.82 -3.08
CA GLU A 129 19.51 14.02 -4.48
C GLU A 129 19.07 15.41 -4.98
N VAL A 130 20.00 16.36 -4.94
CA VAL A 130 19.91 17.57 -5.78
C VAL A 130 20.57 17.22 -7.11
N GLY A 131 19.85 16.46 -7.94
CA GLY A 131 20.29 16.19 -9.31
C GLY A 131 20.12 17.45 -10.19
N PRO A 132 21.07 17.79 -11.07
CA PRO A 132 20.86 18.86 -12.04
C PRO A 132 19.64 18.51 -12.91
N THR A 133 18.64 19.40 -12.91
CA THR A 133 17.43 19.27 -13.73
C THR A 133 17.56 20.21 -14.92
N GLU A 134 17.48 19.67 -16.13
CA GLU A 134 17.50 20.48 -17.35
C GLU A 134 16.20 21.30 -17.41
N ILE A 135 16.34 22.62 -17.57
CA ILE A 135 15.22 23.56 -17.64
C ILE A 135 15.14 24.20 -19.02
N ALA A 136 13.92 24.32 -19.53
CA ALA A 136 13.66 24.96 -20.82
C ALA A 136 13.75 26.50 -20.76
N ASP A 137 13.66 27.10 -19.57
CA ASP A 137 13.61 28.56 -19.38
C ASP A 137 14.00 28.94 -17.93
N THR A 138 14.88 29.91 -17.77
CA THR A 138 15.35 30.40 -16.47
C THR A 138 14.37 31.34 -15.75
N ILE A 139 13.30 31.78 -16.40
CA ILE A 139 12.31 32.72 -15.85
C ILE A 139 11.13 31.96 -15.22
N LYS A 140 10.52 31.01 -15.92
CA LYS A 140 9.35 30.26 -15.42
C LYS A 140 9.70 28.94 -14.76
N ALA A 141 10.77 28.26 -15.18
CA ALA A 141 11.08 26.93 -14.67
C ALA A 141 11.51 26.94 -13.20
N PRO A 142 12.35 27.89 -12.71
CA PRO A 142 12.68 27.95 -11.29
C PRO A 142 11.44 28.16 -10.40
N GLY A 143 10.47 28.96 -10.84
CA GLY A 143 9.22 29.15 -10.10
C GLY A 143 8.38 27.88 -9.96
N ARG A 144 8.43 26.98 -10.96
CA ARG A 144 7.76 25.66 -10.90
C ARG A 144 8.54 24.65 -10.06
N LEU A 145 9.87 24.64 -10.19
CA LEU A 145 10.76 23.72 -9.45
C LEU A 145 10.88 24.09 -7.97
N HIS A 146 10.85 25.37 -7.63
CA HIS A 146 10.85 25.88 -6.26
C HIS A 146 9.45 25.99 -5.65
N ARG A 147 8.41 25.38 -6.25
CA ARG A 147 7.12 25.23 -5.56
C ARG A 147 7.35 24.35 -4.33
N LYS A 148 7.57 25.02 -3.20
CA LYS A 148 7.75 24.54 -1.81
C LYS A 148 6.71 23.50 -1.32
N THR A 149 5.75 23.11 -2.14
CA THR A 149 4.52 22.44 -1.72
C THR A 149 4.62 20.91 -1.75
N MET A 150 5.21 20.28 -2.78
CA MET A 150 5.07 18.81 -2.89
C MET A 150 5.71 18.01 -1.75
N HIS A 151 6.89 18.43 -1.24
CA HIS A 151 7.53 17.74 -0.10
C HIS A 151 6.87 18.06 1.25
N ARG A 152 6.16 19.20 1.37
CA ARG A 152 5.45 19.55 2.61
C ARG A 152 4.11 18.82 2.72
N ASP A 153 3.53 18.41 1.60
CA ASP A 153 2.20 17.85 1.58
C ASP A 153 2.14 16.42 2.14
N PHE A 154 3.14 15.56 1.85
CA PHE A 154 3.17 14.23 2.48
C PHE A 154 3.39 14.32 3.99
N ALA A 155 4.27 15.23 4.42
CA ALA A 155 4.64 15.36 5.83
C ALA A 155 3.48 15.91 6.67
N ARG A 156 2.62 16.75 6.08
CA ARG A 156 1.40 17.27 6.73
C ARG A 156 0.36 16.19 6.97
N MET A 157 0.30 15.17 6.10
CA MET A 157 -0.64 14.05 6.23
C MET A 157 -0.11 12.93 7.14
N ALA A 158 1.16 12.98 7.56
CA ALA A 158 1.72 11.99 8.48
C ALA A 158 1.40 12.36 9.94
N ASP A 159 0.11 12.33 10.27
CA ASP A 159 -0.45 12.72 11.57
C ASP A 159 -1.30 11.57 12.17
N PRO A 160 -1.69 11.68 13.46
CA PRO A 160 -2.48 10.65 14.14
C PRO A 160 -3.78 10.25 13.43
N GLU A 161 -4.52 11.21 12.88
CA GLU A 161 -5.83 11.01 12.28
C GLU A 161 -5.68 10.23 10.97
N ASN A 162 -4.79 10.70 10.10
CA ASN A 162 -4.51 10.08 8.82
C ASN A 162 -3.85 8.70 8.98
N ALA A 163 -2.93 8.54 9.93
CA ALA A 163 -2.30 7.24 10.20
C ALA A 163 -3.32 6.18 10.66
N THR A 164 -4.24 6.58 11.55
CA THR A 164 -5.34 5.73 12.00
C THR A 164 -6.30 5.43 10.84
N LYS A 165 -6.64 6.43 10.02
CA LYS A 165 -7.48 6.25 8.84
C LYS A 165 -6.86 5.26 7.85
N PHE A 166 -5.56 5.35 7.56
CA PHE A 166 -4.86 4.44 6.65
C PHE A 166 -4.92 3.00 7.14
N TYR A 167 -4.65 2.78 8.43
CA TYR A 167 -4.74 1.45 9.04
C TYR A 167 -6.16 0.87 8.93
N ASN A 168 -7.17 1.64 9.34
CA ASN A 168 -8.57 1.20 9.28
C ASN A 168 -9.04 0.96 7.83
N THR A 169 -8.55 1.76 6.87
CA THR A 169 -8.83 1.58 5.44
C THR A 169 -8.25 0.26 4.93
N ALA A 170 -7.02 -0.10 5.34
CA ALA A 170 -6.42 -1.38 4.98
C ALA A 170 -7.20 -2.56 5.57
N VAL A 171 -7.60 -2.48 6.85
CA VAL A 171 -8.46 -3.49 7.49
C VAL A 171 -9.79 -3.64 6.75
N ALA A 172 -10.51 -2.55 6.52
CA ALA A 172 -11.80 -2.57 5.82
C ALA A 172 -11.69 -3.11 4.38
N TYR A 173 -10.58 -2.84 3.69
CA TYR A 173 -10.31 -3.40 2.38
C TYR A 173 -10.12 -4.92 2.42
N ILE A 174 -9.31 -5.40 3.36
CA ILE A 174 -9.04 -6.82 3.54
C ILE A 174 -10.36 -7.55 3.88
N ASP A 175 -11.14 -7.02 4.82
CA ASP A 175 -12.42 -7.59 5.23
C ASP A 175 -13.44 -7.62 4.09
N LEU A 176 -13.54 -6.54 3.30
CA LEU A 176 -14.40 -6.50 2.11
C LEU A 176 -14.04 -7.63 1.15
N LEU A 177 -12.76 -7.75 0.82
CA LEU A 177 -12.33 -8.70 -0.20
C LEU A 177 -12.44 -10.15 0.30
N LYS A 178 -12.16 -10.41 1.59
CA LYS A 178 -12.47 -11.69 2.24
C LYS A 178 -13.96 -12.01 2.18
N ALA A 179 -14.83 -11.06 2.51
CA ALA A 179 -16.28 -11.28 2.50
C ALA A 179 -16.83 -11.59 1.10
N ARG A 180 -16.25 -10.96 0.06
CA ARG A 180 -16.71 -11.14 -1.33
C ARG A 180 -16.13 -12.38 -2.00
N THR A 181 -14.89 -12.73 -1.67
CA THR A 181 -14.20 -13.85 -2.31
C THR A 181 -14.20 -15.11 -1.46
N GLY A 182 -14.41 -15.04 -0.16
CA GLY A 182 -14.19 -16.15 0.77
C GLY A 182 -12.74 -16.62 0.86
N LEU A 183 -11.80 -15.91 0.23
CA LEU A 183 -10.38 -16.25 0.22
C LEU A 183 -9.70 -15.62 1.43
N GLU A 184 -9.02 -16.46 2.21
CA GLU A 184 -8.16 -16.02 3.31
C GLU A 184 -6.75 -16.57 3.13
N PRO A 185 -6.01 -16.07 2.12
CA PRO A 185 -4.69 -16.60 1.79
C PRO A 185 -3.71 -16.20 2.89
N HIS A 186 -3.43 -17.11 3.81
CA HIS A 186 -2.32 -16.95 4.75
C HIS A 186 -1.03 -17.43 4.11
N THR A 187 0.08 -16.97 4.68
CA THR A 187 1.40 -17.48 4.33
C THR A 187 1.44 -18.98 4.50
N SER A 188 1.75 -19.70 3.42
CA SER A 188 1.95 -21.14 3.47
C SER A 188 3.29 -21.50 2.84
N SER A 189 3.99 -22.43 3.49
CA SER A 189 5.15 -23.10 2.94
C SER A 189 4.76 -24.55 2.70
N THR A 190 5.04 -25.06 1.50
CA THR A 190 4.77 -26.45 1.15
C THR A 190 6.06 -27.12 0.70
N TYR A 191 6.16 -28.41 1.00
CA TYR A 191 7.25 -29.28 0.57
C TYR A 191 6.66 -30.38 -0.31
N ARG A 192 7.26 -30.60 -1.48
CA ARG A 192 6.93 -31.74 -2.35
C ARG A 192 8.13 -32.66 -2.44
N GLN A 193 7.95 -33.95 -2.18
CA GLN A 193 9.00 -34.94 -2.48
C GLN A 193 9.17 -35.03 -3.99
N LEU A 194 10.41 -34.82 -4.46
CA LEU A 194 10.80 -35.12 -5.83
C LEU A 194 11.25 -36.59 -5.85
N GLY A 195 10.40 -37.42 -6.44
CA GLY A 195 10.71 -38.82 -6.76
C GLY A 195 11.66 -38.95 -7.93
#